data_AF-A0A9N8EG68-F1
#
_entry.id   AF-A0A9N8EG68-F1
#
_cell.length_a   1.000
_cell.length_b   1.000
_cell.length_c   1.000
_cell.angle_alpha   90.00
_cell.angle_beta   90.00
_cell.angle_gamma   90.00
#
_symmetry.space_group_name_H-M   'P 1'
#
loop_
_entity.id
_entity.type
_entity.pdbx_description
1 polymer ?
#
loop_
_entity_poly.entity_id
_entity_poly.type
_entity_poly.pdbx_seq_one_letter_code
_entity_poly.pdbx_strand_id
1 'polypeptide(L)'
;MFMLSYSWSYAFGDILDTLVDFCRSQELDPKRTYVWICCLCVNQHRVVQQSKTEQSGMLAPTVNFFAEFGQRVARIGHLLAMMSPWQNPTYLKRVWCIFELYTSHIEGCEVTVVMPPSEKKALEEDLFGESGNIKVFYDVLSKTKVEDAQASVEKDRIAILEMIKEKPGYHVLNDRLNALLCGWIRRVTVEVIKMRQEAFQNHGNELSYEQLNQLRSGRHDAAHRMLQNMYTLRLQPESGSE
;
A
#
# COMPACT_ATOMS: atom_id res chain seq x y z
N MET A 1 18.14 3.46 0.40
CA MET A 1 18.01 1.99 0.59
C MET A 1 16.60 1.75 1.10
N PHE A 2 15.91 0.73 0.61
CA PHE A 2 14.50 0.51 0.93
C PHE A 2 14.34 -0.83 1.66
N MET A 3 13.29 -0.94 2.46
CA MET A 3 12.83 -2.22 2.99
C MET A 3 11.56 -2.64 2.26
N LEU A 4 11.53 -3.86 1.73
CA LEU A 4 10.28 -4.44 1.24
C LEU A 4 9.60 -5.21 2.36
N SER A 5 8.37 -4.79 2.68
CA SER A 5 7.43 -5.49 3.54
C SER A 5 6.33 -6.07 2.66
N TYR A 6 6.10 -7.38 2.74
CA TYR A 6 5.22 -8.09 1.82
C TYR A 6 4.66 -9.39 2.43
N SER A 7 3.57 -9.92 1.86
CA SER A 7 3.05 -11.23 2.23
C SER A 7 3.79 -12.34 1.49
N TRP A 8 4.19 -13.40 2.19
CA TRP A 8 4.88 -14.55 1.59
C TRP A 8 4.04 -15.34 0.58
N SER A 9 2.73 -15.12 0.56
CA SER A 9 1.82 -15.69 -0.43
C SER A 9 1.95 -15.04 -1.81
N TYR A 10 2.68 -13.93 -1.94
CA TYR A 10 2.83 -13.23 -3.21
C TYR A 10 3.76 -13.97 -4.16
N ALA A 11 3.42 -13.95 -5.44
CA ALA A 11 4.29 -14.50 -6.46
C ALA A 11 5.57 -13.67 -6.56
N PHE A 12 6.70 -14.33 -6.80
CA PHE A 12 7.98 -13.64 -6.95
C PHE A 12 7.98 -12.66 -8.14
N GLY A 13 7.27 -13.00 -9.23
CA GLY A 13 7.09 -12.12 -10.38
C GLY A 13 6.42 -10.79 -9.98
N ASP A 14 5.33 -10.86 -9.21
CA ASP A 14 4.63 -9.67 -8.72
C ASP A 14 5.53 -8.79 -7.86
N ILE A 15 6.39 -9.40 -7.02
CA ILE A 15 7.36 -8.67 -6.20
C ILE A 15 8.36 -7.92 -7.09
N LEU A 16 8.95 -8.59 -8.07
CA LEU A 16 9.91 -7.98 -8.99
C LEU A 16 9.27 -6.85 -9.80
N ASP A 17 8.10 -7.09 -10.39
CA ASP A 17 7.39 -6.10 -11.20
C ASP A 17 7.03 -4.87 -10.37
N THR A 18 6.61 -5.08 -9.11
CA THR A 18 6.34 -3.98 -8.17
C THR A 18 7.59 -3.15 -7.89
N LEU A 19 8.74 -3.79 -7.65
CA LEU A 19 9.99 -3.08 -7.36
C LEU A 19 10.52 -2.33 -8.58
N VAL A 20 10.41 -2.92 -9.78
CA VAL A 20 10.81 -2.27 -11.03
C VAL A 20 9.92 -1.07 -11.32
N ASP A 21 8.60 -1.22 -11.18
CA ASP A 21 7.64 -0.12 -11.33
C ASP A 21 7.90 0.99 -10.30
N PHE A 22 8.13 0.65 -9.02
CA PHE A 22 8.51 1.61 -8.00
C PHE A 22 9.77 2.39 -8.40
N CYS A 23 10.85 1.70 -8.80
CA CYS A 23 12.08 2.35 -9.23
C CYS A 23 11.83 3.33 -10.39
N ARG A 24 11.07 2.90 -11.41
CA ARG A 24 10.70 3.78 -12.54
C ARG A 24 9.91 5.01 -12.08
N SER A 25 8.92 4.83 -11.20
CA SER A 25 8.09 5.92 -10.69
C SER A 25 8.86 6.95 -9.85
N GLN A 26 10.01 6.55 -9.29
CA GLN A 26 10.88 7.39 -8.47
C GLN A 26 12.15 7.83 -9.24
N GLU A 27 12.22 7.57 -10.54
CA GLU A 27 13.40 7.87 -11.39
C GLU A 27 14.70 7.24 -10.86
N LEU A 28 14.59 6.06 -10.25
CA LEU A 28 15.71 5.29 -9.72
C LEU A 28 16.16 4.22 -10.72
N ASP A 29 17.47 3.97 -10.78
CA ASP A 29 18.02 2.83 -11.52
C ASP A 29 17.78 1.53 -10.72
N PRO A 30 16.99 0.57 -11.25
CA PRO A 30 16.75 -0.71 -10.58
C PRO A 30 18.03 -1.49 -10.30
N LYS A 31 19.08 -1.34 -11.12
CA LYS A 31 20.37 -2.05 -10.95
C LYS A 31 21.21 -1.48 -9.81
N ARG A 32 20.91 -0.26 -9.36
CA ARG A 32 21.64 0.44 -8.29
C ARG A 32 20.76 0.73 -7.07
N THR A 33 19.55 0.19 -7.07
CA THR A 33 18.60 0.32 -5.97
C THR A 33 18.63 -0.94 -5.12
N TYR A 34 19.08 -0.78 -3.88
CA TYR A 34 19.15 -1.89 -2.93
C TYR A 34 17.89 -1.95 -2.08
N VAL A 35 17.27 -3.13 -2.09
CA VAL A 35 16.07 -3.45 -1.31
C VAL A 35 16.40 -4.55 -0.32
N TRP A 36 16.19 -4.26 0.95
CA TRP A 36 16.29 -5.22 2.03
C TRP A 36 14.98 -6.00 2.16
N ILE A 37 15.07 -7.33 2.17
CA ILE A 37 13.91 -8.22 2.27
C ILE A 37 14.05 -9.03 3.55
N CYS A 38 13.11 -8.88 4.48
CA CYS A 38 13.23 -9.43 5.83
C CYS A 38 13.44 -10.95 5.86
N CYS A 39 12.80 -11.71 4.97
CA CYS A 39 12.95 -13.16 4.90
C CYS A 39 14.31 -13.65 4.37
N LEU A 40 15.01 -12.83 3.61
CA LEU A 40 16.33 -13.17 3.04
C LEU A 40 17.47 -12.74 3.98
N CYS A 41 17.23 -11.74 4.81
CA CYS A 41 18.26 -11.11 5.65
C CYS A 41 18.13 -11.43 7.14
N VAL A 42 17.06 -12.10 7.54
CA VAL A 42 16.89 -12.70 8.88
C VAL A 42 16.96 -14.21 8.71
N ASN A 43 17.77 -14.89 9.52
CA ASN A 43 17.82 -16.35 9.53
C ASN A 43 16.51 -16.92 10.13
N GLN A 44 15.45 -16.93 9.32
CA GLN A 44 14.12 -17.37 9.71
C GLN A 44 14.03 -18.89 9.94
N HIS A 45 15.06 -19.67 9.56
CA HIS A 45 15.13 -21.09 9.95
C HIS A 45 15.19 -21.27 11.47
N ARG A 46 15.81 -20.35 12.21
CA ARG A 46 15.80 -20.39 13.69
C ARG A 46 14.40 -20.09 14.25
N VAL A 47 13.68 -19.15 13.64
CA VAL A 47 12.30 -18.79 14.00
C VAL A 47 11.33 -19.95 13.73
N VAL A 48 11.48 -20.64 12.58
CA VAL A 48 10.66 -21.80 12.19
C VAL A 48 11.00 -23.06 13.00
N GLN A 49 12.25 -23.26 13.43
CA GLN A 49 12.59 -24.35 14.35
C GLN A 49 11.97 -24.14 15.74
N GLN A 50 11.85 -22.89 16.19
CA GLN A 50 11.21 -22.54 17.46
C GLN A 50 9.67 -22.57 17.36
N SER A 51 9.10 -22.25 16.20
CA SER A 51 7.65 -22.38 15.98
C SER A 51 7.16 -23.83 16.05
N LYS A 52 8.02 -24.83 15.77
CA LYS A 52 7.69 -26.26 15.94
C LYS A 52 7.57 -26.70 17.40
N THR A 53 8.06 -25.91 18.35
CA THR A 53 7.95 -26.16 19.80
C THR A 53 6.90 -25.27 20.47
N GLU A 54 6.03 -24.58 19.72
CA GLU A 54 5.13 -23.51 20.20
C GLU A 54 5.87 -22.37 20.95
N GLN A 55 7.20 -22.40 20.93
CA GLN A 55 8.01 -21.31 21.45
C GLN A 55 8.00 -20.23 20.39
N SER A 56 7.53 -19.04 20.77
CA SER A 56 7.75 -17.87 19.93
C SER A 56 9.23 -17.82 19.56
N GLY A 57 9.53 -17.69 18.26
CA GLY A 57 10.91 -17.54 17.77
C GLY A 57 11.59 -16.26 18.27
N MET A 58 10.90 -15.51 19.13
CA MET A 58 11.29 -14.23 19.69
C MET A 58 11.75 -14.27 21.15
N LEU A 59 11.65 -15.42 21.83
CA LEU A 59 12.09 -15.57 23.22
C LEU A 59 13.26 -16.55 23.31
N ALA A 60 14.30 -16.32 22.52
CA ALA A 60 15.61 -16.74 22.98
C ALA A 60 15.93 -15.87 24.22
N PRO A 61 16.29 -16.44 25.39
CA PRO A 61 16.47 -15.68 26.64
C PRO A 61 17.55 -14.58 26.57
N THR A 62 18.30 -14.49 25.47
CA THR A 62 19.41 -13.56 25.28
C THR A 62 19.17 -12.49 24.20
N VAL A 63 18.09 -12.55 23.40
CA VAL A 63 17.87 -11.60 22.29
C VAL A 63 16.40 -11.18 22.20
N ASN A 64 16.13 -9.88 22.33
CA ASN A 64 14.83 -9.29 22.04
C ASN A 64 14.70 -9.08 20.53
N PHE A 65 14.08 -10.05 19.85
CA PHE A 65 13.91 -10.01 18.39
C PHE A 65 13.16 -8.76 17.90
N PHE A 66 12.14 -8.29 18.64
CA PHE A 66 11.40 -7.08 18.28
C PHE A 66 12.28 -5.84 18.27
N ALA A 67 13.17 -5.70 19.26
CA ALA A 67 14.09 -4.57 19.35
C ALA A 67 15.12 -4.59 18.22
N GLU A 68 15.74 -5.75 17.96
CA GLU A 68 16.73 -5.91 16.88
C GLU A 68 16.11 -5.69 15.50
N PHE A 69 14.92 -6.26 15.28
CA PHE A 69 14.19 -6.06 14.04
C PHE A 69 13.77 -4.60 13.89
N GLY A 70 13.24 -4.00 14.95
CA GLY A 70 12.82 -2.61 14.97
C GLY A 70 13.96 -1.64 14.62
N GLN A 71 15.13 -1.86 15.22
CA GLN A 71 16.34 -1.07 14.90
C GLN A 71 16.75 -1.18 13.43
N ARG A 72 16.58 -2.35 12.79
CA ARG A 72 16.87 -2.50 11.36
C ARG A 72 15.88 -1.72 10.50
N VAL A 73 14.58 -1.79 10.81
CA VAL A 73 13.55 -1.00 10.11
C VAL A 73 13.86 0.49 10.25
N ALA A 74 14.14 0.96 11.46
CA ALA A 74 14.48 2.36 11.76
C ALA A 74 15.73 2.81 10.99
N ARG A 75 16.77 1.98 10.95
CA ARG A 75 18.02 2.29 10.23
C ARG A 75 17.84 2.38 8.72
N ILE A 76 16.93 1.60 8.14
CA ILE A 76 16.61 1.69 6.70
C ILE A 76 15.82 2.98 6.43
N GLY A 77 14.90 3.34 7.31
CA GLY A 77 14.17 4.61 7.28
C GLY A 77 13.07 4.71 6.24
N HIS A 78 12.97 3.75 5.31
CA HIS A 78 11.96 3.74 4.25
C HIS A 78 11.38 2.35 4.01
N LEU A 79 10.11 2.18 4.35
CA LEU A 79 9.32 0.97 4.15
C LEU A 79 8.50 1.04 2.85
N LEU A 80 8.69 0.06 1.96
CA LEU A 80 7.81 -0.24 0.85
C LEU A 80 6.81 -1.31 1.30
N ALA A 81 5.58 -0.87 1.59
CA ALA A 81 4.49 -1.76 1.97
C ALA A 81 3.80 -2.29 0.70
N MET A 82 4.15 -3.51 0.30
CA MET A 82 3.58 -4.13 -0.89
C MET A 82 2.20 -4.69 -0.59
N MET A 83 1.18 -4.15 -1.25
CA MET A 83 -0.21 -4.51 -1.06
C MET A 83 -0.77 -5.18 -2.33
N SER A 84 -1.36 -6.35 -2.17
CA SER A 84 -2.14 -7.06 -3.19
C SER A 84 -3.03 -8.13 -2.54
N PRO A 85 -4.25 -8.38 -3.06
CA PRO A 85 -4.94 -7.58 -4.07
C PRO A 85 -5.38 -6.21 -3.53
N TRP A 86 -5.58 -5.20 -4.38
CA TRP A 86 -5.83 -3.83 -3.91
C TRP A 86 -7.14 -3.68 -3.13
N GLN A 87 -8.18 -4.49 -3.46
CA GLN A 87 -9.48 -4.43 -2.79
C GLN A 87 -9.48 -5.07 -1.39
N ASN A 88 -8.57 -6.01 -1.15
CA ASN A 88 -8.47 -6.73 0.13
C ASN A 88 -7.02 -7.20 0.35
N PRO A 89 -6.08 -6.30 0.66
CA PRO A 89 -4.67 -6.62 0.66
C PRO A 89 -4.33 -7.73 1.65
N THR A 90 -3.76 -8.82 1.15
CA THR A 90 -3.30 -9.94 2.00
C THR A 90 -2.24 -9.48 2.99
N TYR A 91 -1.47 -8.47 2.62
CA TYR A 91 -0.56 -7.71 3.48
C TYR A 91 -1.17 -7.36 4.84
N LEU A 92 -2.43 -6.91 4.87
CA LEU A 92 -3.10 -6.47 6.09
C LEU A 92 -3.56 -7.63 6.98
N LYS A 93 -3.62 -8.83 6.44
CA LYS A 93 -3.98 -10.05 7.16
C LYS A 93 -2.78 -10.66 7.89
N ARG A 94 -1.58 -10.09 7.74
CA ARG A 94 -0.31 -10.61 8.27
C ARG A 94 0.16 -9.73 9.42
N VAL A 95 0.14 -10.24 10.65
CA VAL A 95 0.50 -9.44 11.83
C VAL A 95 1.94 -8.93 11.79
N TRP A 96 2.85 -9.66 11.15
CA TRP A 96 4.24 -9.25 10.96
C TRP A 96 4.39 -8.06 10.02
N CYS A 97 3.56 -7.97 8.98
CA CYS A 97 3.49 -6.79 8.11
C CYS A 97 2.94 -5.59 8.89
N ILE A 98 1.94 -5.82 9.76
CA ILE A 98 1.43 -4.78 10.65
C ILE A 98 2.50 -4.32 11.64
N PHE A 99 3.32 -5.23 12.17
CA PHE A 99 4.44 -4.88 13.05
C PHE A 99 5.49 -3.99 12.35
N GLU A 100 5.82 -4.29 11.09
CA GLU A 100 6.73 -3.46 10.27
C GLU A 100 6.16 -2.05 10.06
N LEU A 101 4.86 -1.95 9.77
CA LEU A 101 4.14 -0.67 9.63
C LEU A 101 4.09 0.10 10.95
N TYR A 102 3.77 -0.58 12.05
CA TYR A 102 3.76 -0.05 13.40
C TYR A 102 5.14 0.52 13.78
N THR A 103 6.19 -0.27 13.59
CA THR A 103 7.58 0.14 13.86
C THR A 103 7.92 1.38 13.04
N SER A 104 7.61 1.36 11.74
CA SER A 104 7.84 2.51 10.86
C SER A 104 7.10 3.76 11.34
N HIS A 105 5.89 3.62 11.88
CA HIS A 105 5.14 4.73 12.45
C HIS A 105 5.78 5.29 13.72
N ILE A 106 6.21 4.43 14.65
CA ILE A 106 6.84 4.85 15.91
C ILE A 106 8.19 5.53 15.67
N GLU A 107 8.98 5.00 14.73
CA GLU A 107 10.34 5.49 14.43
C GLU A 107 10.35 6.65 13.43
N GLY A 108 9.18 7.06 12.92
CA GLY A 108 9.07 8.16 11.95
C GLY A 108 9.61 7.84 10.57
N CYS A 109 9.67 6.56 10.19
CA CYS A 109 10.11 6.12 8.87
C CYS A 109 9.12 6.55 7.78
N GLU A 110 9.65 6.77 6.57
CA GLU A 110 8.81 6.93 5.39
C GLU A 110 8.14 5.59 5.05
N VAL A 111 6.86 5.64 4.69
CA VAL A 111 6.12 4.46 4.23
C VAL A 111 5.50 4.77 2.87
N THR A 112 5.84 3.96 1.88
CA THR A 112 5.25 4.03 0.54
C THR A 112 4.49 2.75 0.27
N VAL A 113 3.19 2.87 0.03
CA VAL A 113 2.40 1.76 -0.51
C VAL A 113 2.78 1.56 -1.97
N VAL A 114 3.15 0.33 -2.29
CA VAL A 114 3.46 -0.15 -3.64
C VAL A 114 2.55 -1.34 -3.94
N MET A 115 2.18 -1.51 -5.20
CA MET A 115 1.36 -2.64 -5.64
C MET A 115 1.85 -3.12 -7.01
N PRO A 116 1.64 -4.39 -7.37
CA PRO A 116 1.92 -4.88 -8.70
C PRO A 116 1.27 -4.01 -9.79
N PRO A 117 1.88 -3.86 -10.98
CA PRO A 117 1.27 -3.14 -12.09
C PRO A 117 -0.11 -3.68 -12.49
N SER A 118 -0.35 -4.98 -12.31
CA SER A 118 -1.67 -5.60 -12.51
C SER A 118 -2.74 -5.04 -11.58
N GLU A 119 -2.41 -4.74 -10.32
CA GLU A 119 -3.33 -4.14 -9.35
C GLU A 119 -3.63 -2.67 -9.68
N LYS A 120 -2.66 -1.92 -10.24
CA LYS A 120 -2.93 -0.57 -10.76
C LYS A 120 -3.95 -0.61 -11.89
N LYS A 121 -3.80 -1.57 -12.81
CA LYS A 121 -4.75 -1.78 -13.92
C LYS A 121 -6.14 -2.21 -13.40
N ALA A 122 -6.17 -3.08 -12.39
CA ALA A 122 -7.43 -3.49 -11.76
C ALA A 122 -8.13 -2.30 -11.08
N LEU A 123 -7.39 -1.46 -10.35
CA LEU A 123 -7.91 -0.21 -9.80
C LEU A 123 -8.47 0.71 -10.90
N GLU A 124 -7.73 0.86 -12.00
CA GLU A 124 -8.18 1.68 -13.11
C GLU A 124 -9.52 1.20 -13.67
N GLU A 125 -9.68 -0.11 -13.89
CA GLU A 125 -10.92 -0.69 -14.38
C GLU A 125 -12.06 -0.52 -13.35
N ASP A 126 -11.80 -0.81 -12.08
CA ASP A 126 -12.80 -0.72 -11.02
C ASP A 126 -13.27 0.73 -10.74
N LEU A 127 -12.44 1.73 -11.03
CA LEU A 127 -12.78 3.14 -10.82
C LEU A 127 -13.22 3.87 -12.09
N PHE A 128 -12.61 3.57 -13.24
CA PHE A 128 -12.75 4.32 -14.50
C PHE A 128 -13.19 3.46 -15.69
N GLY A 129 -13.36 2.15 -15.51
CA GLY A 129 -13.93 1.23 -16.49
C GLY A 129 -15.40 1.55 -16.76
N GLU A 130 -16.04 0.82 -17.68
CA GLU A 130 -17.45 1.06 -18.06
C GLU A 130 -18.41 0.99 -16.87
N SER A 131 -18.13 0.09 -15.92
CA SER A 131 -18.90 -0.09 -14.69
C SER A 131 -18.21 0.51 -13.45
N GLY A 132 -17.27 1.45 -13.64
CA GLY A 132 -16.45 2.01 -12.58
C GLY A 132 -17.26 2.64 -11.44
N ASN A 133 -16.87 2.38 -10.19
CA ASN A 133 -17.61 2.83 -9.02
C ASN A 133 -16.68 3.19 -7.85
N ILE A 134 -16.67 4.48 -7.48
CA ILE A 134 -15.86 5.00 -6.36
C ILE A 134 -16.24 4.38 -5.00
N LYS A 135 -17.44 3.81 -4.85
CA LYS A 135 -17.84 3.11 -3.62
C LYS A 135 -16.93 1.94 -3.29
N VAL A 136 -16.35 1.28 -4.30
CA VAL A 136 -15.41 0.16 -4.09
C VAL A 136 -14.24 0.61 -3.21
N PHE A 137 -13.71 1.82 -3.43
CA PHE A 137 -12.65 2.38 -2.61
C PHE A 137 -13.05 2.60 -1.15
N TYR A 138 -14.23 3.18 -0.91
CA TYR A 138 -14.74 3.37 0.46
C TYR A 138 -14.94 2.04 1.19
N ASP A 139 -15.37 1.01 0.46
CA ASP A 139 -15.49 -0.35 1.01
C ASP A 139 -14.12 -0.90 1.43
N VAL A 140 -13.05 -0.69 0.65
CA VAL A 140 -11.69 -1.08 1.03
C VAL A 140 -11.25 -0.41 2.33
N LEU A 141 -11.43 0.91 2.44
CA LEU A 141 -11.05 1.67 3.63
C LEU A 141 -11.83 1.21 4.87
N SER A 142 -13.13 0.93 4.74
CA SER A 142 -13.97 0.50 5.86
C SER A 142 -13.63 -0.89 6.40
N LYS A 143 -13.09 -1.76 5.54
CA LYS A 143 -12.69 -3.14 5.87
C LYS A 143 -11.24 -3.23 6.36
N THR A 144 -10.48 -2.14 6.28
CA THR A 144 -9.08 -2.11 6.64
C THR A 144 -8.93 -1.95 8.16
N LYS A 145 -8.57 -3.04 8.84
CA LYS A 145 -8.36 -3.09 10.29
C LYS A 145 -7.12 -3.92 10.63
N VAL A 146 -6.18 -3.34 11.36
CA VAL A 146 -4.96 -4.02 11.81
C VAL A 146 -5.24 -5.13 12.82
N GLU A 147 -6.36 -5.04 13.54
CA GLU A 147 -6.79 -6.00 14.56
C GLU A 147 -7.16 -7.36 13.99
N ASP A 148 -7.54 -7.40 12.71
CA ASP A 148 -7.95 -8.63 12.01
C ASP A 148 -6.72 -9.46 11.55
N ALA A 149 -5.51 -8.94 11.74
CA ALA A 149 -4.28 -9.57 11.29
C ALA A 149 -3.98 -10.88 12.05
N GLN A 150 -3.47 -11.86 11.30
CA GLN A 150 -3.23 -13.23 11.75
C GLN A 150 -1.74 -13.57 11.74
N ALA A 151 -1.38 -14.59 12.51
CA ALA A 151 -0.03 -15.14 12.59
C ALA A 151 -0.09 -16.68 12.61
N SER A 152 0.98 -17.32 12.14
CA SER A 152 1.14 -18.78 12.31
C SER A 152 1.44 -19.17 13.76
N VAL A 153 1.94 -18.24 14.57
CA VAL A 153 2.23 -18.41 15.99
C VAL A 153 1.38 -17.40 16.76
N GLU A 154 0.39 -17.90 17.51
CA GLU A 154 -0.60 -17.06 18.19
C GLU A 154 0.03 -16.10 19.21
N LYS A 155 1.11 -16.52 19.86
CA LYS A 155 1.86 -15.67 20.80
C LYS A 155 2.42 -14.42 20.14
N ASP A 156 2.87 -14.51 18.89
CA ASP A 156 3.39 -13.34 18.15
C ASP A 156 2.23 -12.39 17.81
N ARG A 157 1.05 -12.95 17.46
CA ARG A 157 -0.17 -12.18 17.20
C ARG A 157 -0.56 -11.35 18.43
N ILE A 158 -0.67 -12.01 19.59
CA ILE A 158 -1.04 -11.37 20.86
C ILE A 158 -0.04 -10.26 21.20
N ALA A 159 1.26 -10.57 21.19
CA ALA A 159 2.29 -9.60 21.58
C ALA A 159 2.29 -8.35 20.68
N ILE A 160 2.22 -8.52 19.35
CA ILE A 160 2.23 -7.37 18.42
C ILE A 160 0.96 -6.54 18.58
N LEU A 161 -0.21 -7.17 18.70
CA LEU A 161 -1.47 -6.45 18.85
C LEU A 161 -1.54 -5.72 20.21
N GLU A 162 -1.00 -6.31 21.28
CA GLU A 162 -0.85 -5.63 22.58
C GLU A 162 0.05 -4.40 22.46
N MET A 163 1.20 -4.51 21.80
CA MET A 163 2.09 -3.36 21.56
C MET A 163 1.34 -2.22 20.86
N ILE A 164 0.64 -2.52 19.77
CA ILE A 164 -0.13 -1.51 19.01
C ILE A 164 -1.24 -0.91 19.89
N LYS A 165 -1.92 -1.73 20.69
CA LYS A 165 -2.98 -1.27 21.59
C LYS A 165 -2.46 -0.31 22.66
N GLU A 166 -1.31 -0.61 23.26
CA GLU A 166 -0.67 0.22 24.28
C GLU A 166 -0.19 1.56 23.71
N LYS A 167 0.45 1.53 22.53
CA LYS A 167 0.89 2.72 21.81
C LYS A 167 1.05 2.35 20.34
N PRO A 168 0.51 3.11 19.37
CA PRO A 168 -0.24 4.36 19.52
C PRO A 168 -1.76 4.16 19.76
N GLY A 169 -2.25 2.93 19.82
CA GLY A 169 -3.66 2.57 19.75
C GLY A 169 -4.09 2.19 18.32
N TYR A 170 -4.99 1.23 18.18
CA TYR A 170 -5.39 0.70 16.87
C TYR A 170 -5.95 1.76 15.93
N HIS A 171 -6.80 2.66 16.44
CA HIS A 171 -7.39 3.75 15.64
C HIS A 171 -6.32 4.58 14.95
N VAL A 172 -5.24 4.94 15.66
CA VAL A 172 -4.15 5.77 15.11
C VAL A 172 -3.43 5.03 13.96
N LEU A 173 -3.17 3.74 14.14
CA LEU A 173 -2.51 2.95 13.09
C LEU A 173 -3.44 2.69 11.89
N ASN A 174 -4.73 2.43 12.13
CA ASN A 174 -5.75 2.28 11.09
C ASN A 174 -5.92 3.58 10.27
N ASP A 175 -5.97 4.74 10.93
CA ASP A 175 -6.02 6.04 10.24
C ASP A 175 -4.77 6.26 9.38
N ARG A 176 -3.59 5.95 9.93
CA ARG A 176 -2.33 6.06 9.19
C ARG A 176 -2.35 5.16 7.95
N LEU A 177 -2.80 3.93 8.10
CA LEU A 177 -2.92 2.98 7.01
C LEU A 177 -3.92 3.45 5.93
N ASN A 178 -5.09 3.92 6.34
CA ASN A 178 -6.08 4.48 5.43
C ASN A 178 -5.51 5.71 4.68
N ALA A 179 -4.78 6.59 5.36
CA ALA A 179 -4.11 7.72 4.70
C ALA A 179 -3.08 7.27 3.65
N LEU A 180 -2.35 6.19 3.91
CA LEU A 180 -1.39 5.60 2.96
C LEU A 180 -2.11 5.02 1.72
N LEU A 181 -3.21 4.29 1.92
CA LEU A 181 -4.06 3.75 0.84
C LEU A 181 -4.67 4.87 0.00
N CYS A 182 -5.28 5.87 0.63
CA CYS A 182 -5.78 7.08 -0.04
C CYS A 182 -4.68 7.76 -0.86
N GLY A 183 -3.48 7.87 -0.28
CA GLY A 183 -2.32 8.44 -0.94
C GLY A 183 -1.92 7.67 -2.20
N TRP A 184 -1.93 6.34 -2.16
CA TRP A 184 -1.63 5.49 -3.32
C TRP A 184 -2.69 5.62 -4.42
N ILE A 185 -3.97 5.49 -4.08
CA ILE A 185 -5.07 5.60 -5.05
C ILE A 185 -5.06 6.96 -5.76
N ARG A 186 -4.80 8.03 -5.00
CA ARG A 186 -4.65 9.37 -5.56
C ARG A 186 -3.50 9.44 -6.57
N ARG A 187 -2.35 8.84 -6.28
CA ARG A 187 -1.21 8.81 -7.22
C ARG A 187 -1.60 8.09 -8.52
N VAL A 188 -2.16 6.89 -8.41
CA VAL A 188 -2.58 6.10 -9.58
C VAL A 188 -3.66 6.84 -10.38
N THR A 189 -4.64 7.45 -9.71
CA THR A 189 -5.69 8.26 -10.37
C THR A 189 -5.08 9.43 -11.15
N VAL A 190 -4.11 10.14 -10.58
CA VAL A 190 -3.43 11.25 -11.27
C VAL A 190 -2.63 10.73 -12.47
N GLU A 191 -1.95 9.60 -12.36
CA GLU A 191 -1.22 8.96 -13.47
C GLU A 191 -2.18 8.59 -14.62
N VAL A 192 -3.29 7.92 -14.31
CA VAL A 192 -4.32 7.53 -15.29
C VAL A 192 -4.92 8.76 -15.98
N ILE A 193 -5.27 9.81 -15.24
CA ILE A 193 -5.83 11.04 -15.83
C ILE A 193 -4.84 11.69 -16.79
N LYS A 194 -3.55 11.77 -16.43
CA LYS A 194 -2.52 12.33 -17.32
C LYS A 194 -2.36 11.51 -18.59
N MET A 195 -2.26 10.19 -18.48
CA MET A 195 -2.15 9.31 -19.65
C MET A 195 -3.34 9.45 -20.59
N ARG A 196 -4.56 9.55 -20.03
CA ARG A 196 -5.76 9.80 -20.82
C ARG A 196 -5.72 11.19 -21.46
N GLN A 197 -5.32 12.23 -20.74
CA GLN A 197 -5.18 13.58 -21.30
C GLN A 197 -4.18 13.63 -22.45
N GLU A 198 -3.03 12.98 -22.34
CA GLU A 198 -2.05 12.90 -23.44
C GLU A 198 -2.63 12.15 -24.64
N ALA A 199 -3.36 11.05 -24.41
CA ALA A 199 -4.08 10.33 -25.47
C ALA A 199 -5.17 11.20 -26.12
N PHE A 200 -5.93 11.96 -25.33
CA PHE A 200 -6.99 12.88 -25.79
C PHE A 200 -6.45 14.15 -26.46
N GLN A 201 -5.33 14.70 -26.01
CA GLN A 201 -4.66 15.84 -26.66
C GLN A 201 -4.11 15.44 -28.03
N ASN A 202 -3.67 14.18 -28.17
CA ASN A 202 -3.36 13.58 -29.46
C ASN A 202 -4.62 13.33 -30.33
N HIS A 203 -5.83 13.40 -29.76
CA HIS A 203 -7.13 13.17 -30.44
C HIS A 203 -8.11 14.36 -30.37
N GLY A 204 -7.65 15.56 -29.95
CA GLY A 204 -8.39 16.82 -29.94
C GLY A 204 -9.63 16.89 -29.04
N ASN A 205 -9.46 17.11 -27.72
CA ASN A 205 -10.33 17.97 -26.88
C ASN A 205 -9.77 18.15 -25.46
N GLU A 206 -9.75 19.39 -24.95
CA GLU A 206 -9.12 19.79 -23.67
C GLU A 206 -10.04 19.62 -22.44
N LEU A 207 -9.48 19.17 -21.31
CA LEU A 207 -10.00 19.44 -19.96
C LEU A 207 -9.17 20.56 -19.32
N SER A 208 -9.83 21.53 -18.67
CA SER A 208 -9.21 22.81 -18.31
C SER A 208 -8.24 22.73 -17.12
N TYR A 209 -7.21 23.58 -17.16
CA TYR A 209 -6.14 23.76 -16.17
C TYR A 209 -6.62 23.92 -14.70
N GLU A 210 -7.86 24.36 -14.51
CA GLU A 210 -8.47 24.64 -13.21
C GLU A 210 -8.76 23.36 -12.42
N GLN A 211 -9.07 22.27 -13.14
CA GLN A 211 -9.32 20.94 -12.59
C GLN A 211 -8.04 20.29 -12.01
N LEU A 212 -6.89 20.53 -12.64
CA LEU A 212 -5.58 20.02 -12.20
C LEU A 212 -5.07 20.68 -10.91
N ASN A 213 -5.38 21.98 -10.71
CA ASN A 213 -4.99 22.71 -9.50
C ASN A 213 -5.77 22.25 -8.26
N GLN A 214 -7.00 21.75 -8.41
CA GLN A 214 -7.75 21.20 -7.28
C GLN A 214 -7.18 19.87 -6.77
N LEU A 215 -6.68 19.00 -7.65
CA LEU A 215 -6.00 17.73 -7.31
C LEU A 215 -4.71 17.96 -6.50
N ARG A 216 -3.94 19.00 -6.84
CA ARG A 216 -2.71 19.38 -6.11
C ARG A 216 -2.99 19.89 -4.69
N SER A 217 -4.20 20.42 -4.43
CA SER A 217 -4.53 21.10 -3.17
C SER A 217 -4.90 20.17 -1.99
N GLY A 218 -5.00 18.85 -2.20
CA GLY A 218 -5.16 17.86 -1.12
C GLY A 218 -6.53 17.80 -0.44
N ARG A 219 -7.57 18.49 -0.96
CA ARG A 219 -8.93 18.45 -0.38
C ARG A 219 -9.70 17.23 -0.90
N HIS A 220 -9.99 16.27 -0.01
CA HIS A 220 -10.71 15.02 -0.30
C HIS A 220 -12.05 15.24 -1.05
N ASP A 221 -12.78 16.30 -0.73
CA ASP A 221 -14.07 16.62 -1.37
C ASP A 221 -13.94 17.03 -2.85
N ALA A 222 -12.79 17.58 -3.25
CA ALA A 222 -12.56 18.01 -4.63
C ALA A 222 -12.30 16.81 -5.55
N ALA A 223 -11.53 15.83 -5.08
CA ALA A 223 -11.31 14.56 -5.79
C ALA A 223 -12.63 13.78 -5.94
N HIS A 224 -13.47 13.75 -4.88
CA HIS A 224 -14.78 13.13 -4.92
C HIS A 224 -15.75 13.81 -5.90
N ARG A 225 -15.87 15.14 -5.88
CA ARG A 225 -16.73 15.91 -6.81
C ARG A 225 -16.29 15.76 -8.27
N MET A 226 -14.99 15.68 -8.55
CA MET A 226 -14.52 15.49 -9.92
C MET A 226 -14.69 14.06 -10.43
N LEU A 227 -14.53 13.02 -9.60
CA LEU A 227 -14.86 11.65 -9.99
C LEU A 227 -16.35 11.53 -10.36
N GLN A 228 -17.23 12.22 -9.61
CA GLN A 228 -18.64 12.33 -9.96
C GLN A 228 -18.87 13.11 -11.27
N ASN A 229 -18.14 14.20 -11.51
CA ASN A 229 -18.27 14.97 -12.76
C ASN A 229 -17.76 14.18 -13.99
N MET A 230 -16.66 13.43 -13.88
CA MET A 230 -16.16 12.57 -14.97
C MET A 230 -17.14 11.44 -15.30
N TYR A 231 -17.78 10.86 -14.29
CA TYR A 231 -18.88 9.90 -14.47
C TYR A 231 -20.09 10.54 -15.18
N THR A 232 -20.38 11.81 -14.88
CA THR A 232 -21.51 12.56 -15.46
C THR A 232 -21.26 12.99 -16.91
N LEU A 233 -20.02 13.39 -17.25
CA LEU A 233 -19.62 13.72 -18.62
C LEU A 233 -19.70 12.52 -19.58
N ARG A 234 -19.57 11.28 -19.05
CA ARG A 234 -19.75 10.04 -19.82
C ARG A 234 -21.22 9.70 -20.11
N LEU A 235 -22.16 10.27 -19.35
CA LEU A 235 -23.60 10.02 -19.48
C LEU A 235 -24.32 11.04 -20.37
N GLN A 236 -23.62 12.06 -20.89
CA GLN A 236 -24.21 12.90 -21.93
C GLN A 236 -24.17 12.13 -23.25
N PRO A 237 -25.34 11.79 -23.86
CA PRO A 237 -25.35 11.25 -25.20
C PRO A 237 -24.71 12.27 -26.13
N GLU A 238 -23.98 11.80 -27.15
CA GLU A 238 -23.69 12.64 -28.31
C GLU A 238 -25.04 13.13 -28.86
N SER A 239 -25.43 14.36 -28.48
CA SER A 239 -26.59 15.02 -29.06
C SER A 239 -26.23 15.30 -30.52
N GLY A 240 -26.97 14.63 -31.40
CA GLY A 240 -26.68 14.49 -32.81
C GLY A 240 -26.31 15.76 -33.57
N SER A 241 -25.45 15.57 -34.56
CA SER A 241 -25.45 16.36 -35.78
C SER A 241 -26.21 15.58 -36.85
N GLU A 242 -27.48 15.95 -37.05
CA GLU A 242 -28.15 15.83 -38.36
C GLU A 242 -27.43 16.69 -39.41
#